data_AF-A0A2M7KDU6-F1
#
_entry.id   AF-A0A2M7KDU6-F1
#
_cell.length_a   1.000
_cell.length_b   1.000
_cell.length_c   1.000
_cell.angle_alpha   90.00
_cell.angle_beta   90.00
_cell.angle_gamma   90.00
#
_symmetry.space_group_name_H-M   'P 1'
#
loop_
_entity.id
_entity.type
_entity.pdbx_description
1 polymer ?
#
loop_
_entity_poly.entity_id
_entity_poly.type
_entity_poly.pdbx_seq_one_letter_code
_entity_poly.pdbx_strand_id
1 'polypeptide(L)' 'MLLPDNIHPENTIYYNGSFVLQSLQNKNVQNLLELYQNVRLKRDISFSLLILCLDWLYLIDVAEINNKGKVELCL' A
#
# COMPACT_ATOMS: atom_id res chain seq x y z
N MET A 1 1.23 16.21 8.44
CA MET A 1 0.76 17.34 7.60
C MET A 1 -0.71 17.54 7.90
N LEU A 2 -1.11 18.65 8.51
CA LEU A 2 -2.52 19.01 8.64
C LEU A 2 -2.99 19.41 7.22
N LEU A 3 -3.95 18.66 6.68
CA LEU A 3 -4.29 18.69 5.27
C LEU A 3 -5.14 19.93 4.94
N PRO A 4 -4.82 20.72 3.90
CA PRO A 4 -5.67 21.82 3.44
C PRO A 4 -7.08 21.35 3.03
N ASP A 5 -8.06 22.23 3.22
CA ASP A 5 -9.51 21.96 3.10
C ASP A 5 -9.98 21.43 1.73
N ASN A 6 -9.16 21.57 0.68
CA ASN A 6 -9.46 21.13 -0.69
C ASN A 6 -8.63 19.92 -1.16
N ILE A 7 -8.02 19.16 -0.24
CA ILE A 7 -7.35 17.93 -0.62
C ILE A 7 -8.40 16.86 -0.91
N HIS A 8 -8.39 16.35 -2.13
CA HIS A 8 -9.02 15.11 -2.55
C HIS A 8 -8.20 13.93 -2.00
N PRO A 9 -8.52 13.37 -0.81
CA PRO A 9 -7.64 12.39 -0.16
C PRO A 9 -7.47 11.15 -1.04
N GLU A 10 -8.48 10.85 -1.86
CA GLU A 10 -8.47 9.81 -2.89
C GLU A 10 -7.26 9.82 -3.82
N ASN A 11 -6.64 10.98 -4.03
CA ASN A 11 -5.53 11.17 -4.97
C ASN A 11 -4.17 11.16 -4.27
N THR A 12 -4.13 10.98 -2.95
CA THR A 12 -2.91 11.09 -2.16
C THR A 12 -2.30 9.73 -1.86
N ILE A 13 -0.96 9.66 -1.83
CA ILE A 13 -0.23 8.40 -1.64
C ILE A 13 -0.49 7.81 -0.26
N TYR A 14 -0.49 8.61 0.81
CA TYR A 14 -0.70 8.09 2.16
C TYR A 14 -2.12 7.54 2.39
N TYR A 15 -3.13 8.13 1.74
CA TYR A 15 -4.50 7.63 1.79
C TYR A 15 -4.68 6.33 1.00
N ASN A 16 -4.13 6.24 -0.22
CA ASN A 16 -4.17 4.98 -0.97
C ASN A 16 -3.28 3.91 -0.31
N GLY A 17 -2.13 4.33 0.23
CA GLY A 17 -1.19 3.51 0.98
C GLY A 17 -1.80 2.91 2.24
N SER A 18 -2.76 3.57 2.89
CA SER A 18 -3.46 2.97 4.03
C SER A 18 -4.30 1.75 3.63
N PHE A 19 -4.83 1.67 2.41
CA PHE A 19 -5.51 0.47 1.93
C PHE A 19 -4.52 -0.66 1.61
N VAL A 20 -3.33 -0.32 1.12
CA VAL A 20 -2.23 -1.29 0.93
C VAL A 20 -1.80 -1.86 2.28
N LEU A 21 -1.57 -0.98 3.25
CA LEU A 21 -1.25 -1.35 4.64
C LEU A 21 -2.35 -2.22 5.26
N GLN A 22 -3.63 -1.86 5.10
CA GLN A 22 -4.74 -2.66 5.59
C GLN A 22 -4.74 -4.07 4.98
N SER A 23 -4.43 -4.20 3.68
CA SER A 23 -4.30 -5.50 3.02
C SER A 23 -3.17 -6.34 3.62
N LEU A 24 -2.01 -5.71 3.92
CA LEU A 24 -0.89 -6.36 4.59
C LEU A 24 -1.19 -6.71 6.05
N GLN A 25 -1.94 -5.89 6.79
CA GLN A 25 -2.38 -6.22 8.15
C GLN A 25 -3.32 -7.42 8.19
N ASN A 26 -4.20 -7.55 7.18
CA ASN A 26 -5.08 -8.72 7.05
C ASN A 26 -4.33 -9.97 6.59
N LYS A 27 -3.32 -9.80 5.74
CA LYS A 27 -2.45 -10.87 5.25
C LYS A 27 -1.01 -10.39 5.20
N ASN A 28 -0.27 -10.69 6.27
CA ASN A 28 1.07 -10.17 6.53
C ASN A 28 2.01 -10.34 5.33
N VAL A 29 2.03 -11.53 4.69
CA VAL A 29 2.92 -11.83 3.57
C VAL A 29 2.11 -12.28 2.35
N GLN A 30 2.35 -11.64 1.21
CA GLN A 30 1.67 -11.97 -0.05
C GLN A 30 2.53 -11.56 -1.27
N ASN A 31 2.30 -12.22 -2.41
CA ASN A 31 2.97 -11.81 -3.64
C ASN A 31 2.35 -10.51 -4.19
N LEU A 32 3.07 -9.81 -5.06
CA LEU A 32 2.66 -8.49 -5.56
C LEU A 32 1.32 -8.49 -6.31
N LEU A 33 1.06 -9.53 -7.11
CA LEU A 33 -0.19 -9.64 -7.87
C LEU A 33 -1.38 -9.91 -6.95
N GLU A 34 -1.20 -10.78 -5.96
CA GLU A 34 -2.21 -11.07 -4.94
C GLU A 34 -2.50 -9.82 -4.10
N LEU A 35 -1.46 -9.08 -3.69
CA LEU A 35 -1.61 -7.81 -2.98
C LEU A 35 -2.44 -6.82 -3.80
N TYR A 36 -2.12 -6.66 -5.08
CA TYR A 36 -2.87 -5.81 -6.00
C TYR A 36 -4.35 -6.20 -6.07
N GLN A 37 -4.64 -7.49 -6.24
CA GLN A 37 -6.01 -8.01 -6.29
C GLN A 37 -6.77 -7.73 -4.99
N ASN A 38 -6.13 -8.00 -3.84
CA ASN A 38 -6.72 -7.79 -2.52
C ASN A 38 -7.03 -6.31 -2.24
N VAL A 39 -6.13 -5.40 -2.63
CA VAL A 39 -6.36 -3.96 -2.50
C VAL A 39 -7.50 -3.51 -3.43
N ARG A 40 -7.58 -4.04 -4.66
CA ARG A 40 -8.65 -3.72 -5.61
C ARG A 40 -10.05 -4.14 -5.17
N LEU A 41 -10.18 -5.11 -4.27
CA LEU A 41 -11.47 -5.45 -3.65
C LEU A 41 -12.02 -4.32 -2.77
N LYS A 42 -11.16 -3.42 -2.28
CA LYS A 42 -11.53 -2.29 -1.43
C LYS A 42 -11.44 -0.95 -2.14
N ARG A 43 -10.53 -0.82 -3.11
CA ARG A 43 -10.18 0.44 -3.73
C ARG A 43 -9.72 0.24 -5.17
N ASP A 44 -10.39 0.86 -6.13
CA ASP A 44 -9.91 0.85 -7.50
C ASP A 44 -8.68 1.77 -7.62
N ILE A 45 -7.50 1.16 -7.69
CA ILE A 45 -6.22 1.82 -7.92
C ILE A 45 -5.56 1.22 -9.15
N SER A 46 -4.77 2.03 -9.85
CA SER A 46 -3.89 1.52 -10.89
C SER A 46 -2.73 0.74 -10.26
N PHE A 47 -2.14 -0.17 -11.03
CA PHE A 47 -0.95 -0.88 -10.59
C PHE A 47 0.21 0.07 -10.31
N SER A 48 0.40 1.12 -11.12
CA SER A 48 1.45 2.13 -10.87
C SER A 48 1.27 2.86 -9.55
N LEU A 49 0.02 3.16 -9.15
CA LEU A 49 -0.26 3.77 -7.85
C LEU A 49 0.02 2.81 -6.70
N LEU A 50 -0.25 1.50 -6.87
CA LEU A 50 0.15 0.48 -5.90
C LEU A 50 1.67 0.49 -5.67
N ILE A 51 2.46 0.54 -6.75
CA ILE A 51 3.93 0.59 -6.64
C ILE A 51 4.38 1.83 -5.88
N LEU A 52 3.85 3.01 -6.19
CA LEU A 52 4.16 4.23 -5.45
C LEU A 52 3.78 4.14 -3.96
N CYS A 53 2.68 3.46 -3.64
CA CYS A 53 2.30 3.21 -2.25
C CYS A 53 3.30 2.28 -1.55
N LEU A 54 3.77 1.23 -2.23
CA LEU A 54 4.78 0.32 -1.69
C LEU A 54 6.12 1.02 -1.49
N ASP A 55 6.56 1.85 -2.43
CA ASP A 55 7.77 2.67 -2.28
C ASP A 55 7.64 3.57 -1.05
N TRP A 56 6.49 4.21 -0.86
CA TRP A 56 6.24 5.04 0.32
C TRP A 56 6.24 4.23 1.62
N LEU A 57 5.59 3.07 1.67
CA LEU A 57 5.56 2.19 2.85
C LEU A 57 6.95 1.64 3.19
N TYR A 58 7.77 1.36 2.19
CA TYR A 58 9.16 0.95 2.37
C TYR A 58 10.00 2.08 2.96
N LEU A 59 9.87 3.31 2.44
CA LEU A 59 10.61 4.47 2.95
C LEU A 59 10.32 4.82 4.42
N ILE A 60 9.19 4.34 4.96
CA ILE A 60 8.80 4.56 6.36
C ILE A 60 8.91 3.29 7.22
N ASP A 61 9.64 2.27 6.74
CA ASP A 61 9.87 1.00 7.43
C ASP A 61 8.59 0.24 7.83
N VAL A 62 7.53 0.33 7.01
CA VAL A 62 6.25 -0.35 7.26
C VAL A 62 6.09 -1.63 6.45
N ALA A 63 6.64 -1.69 5.24
CA ALA A 63 6.57 -2.88 4.40
C ALA A 63 7.85 -3.06 3.59
N GLU A 64 8.24 -4.32 3.37
CA GLU A 64 9.45 -4.66 2.61
C GLU A 64 9.22 -5.83 1.66
N ILE A 65 10.18 -6.04 0.75
CA ILE A 65 10.24 -7.24 -0.07
C ILE A 65 11.21 -8.21 0.59
N ASN A 66 10.69 -9.35 1.01
CA ASN A 66 11.50 -10.36 1.67
C ASN A 66 12.38 -11.16 0.71
N ASN A 67 13.23 -12.01 1.28
CA ASN A 67 14.14 -12.89 0.54
C ASN A 67 13.43 -13.86 -0.43
N LYS A 68 12.10 -13.98 -0.37
CA LYS A 68 11.27 -14.79 -1.28
C LYS A 68 10.57 -13.97 -2.35
N GLY A 69 10.86 -12.67 -2.46
CA GLY A 69 10.23 -11.76 -3.43
C GLY A 69 8.76 -11.45 -3.11
N LYS A 70 8.33 -11.65 -1.86
CA LYS A 70 6.97 -11.32 -1.40
C LYS A 70 6.98 -10.02 -0.62
N VAL A 71 5.89 -9.27 -0.72
CA VAL A 71 5.68 -8.09 0.12
C VAL A 71 5.28 -8.58 1.51
N GLU A 72 5.96 -8.09 2.54
CA GLU A 72 5.67 -8.36 3.93
C GLU A 72 5.54 -7.10 4.77
N LEU A 73 4.70 -7.17 5.80
CA LEU A 73 4.59 -6.14 6.81
C LEU A 73 5.80 -6.23 7.76
N CYS A 74 6.50 -5.13 7.96
CA CYS A 74 7.61 -5.06 8.92
C CYS A 74 7.08 -5.22 10.36
N LEU A 75 7.85 -5.87 11.23
CA LEU A 75 7.50 -6.15 12.64
C LEU A 75 7.99 -5.07 13.60
#